data_AF-E2C8T4-F1
#
_entry.id   AF-E2C8T4-F1
#
_cell.length_a   1.000
_cell.length_b   1.000
_cell.length_c   1.000
_cell.angle_alpha   90.00
_cell.angle_beta   90.00
_cell.angle_gamma   90.00
#
_symmetry.space_group_name_H-M   'P 1'
#
loop_
_entity.id
_entity.type
_entity.pdbx_description
1 polymer ?
#
loop_
_entity_poly.entity_id
_entity_poly.type
_entity_poly.pdbx_seq_one_letter_code
_entity_poly.pdbx_strand_id
1 'polypeptide(L)'
;LREVLIFYFHMKKSAAEAHRMLSNTYGEAAISERTCREWFQRFKNGDFHVEDRHSGGREKIFEDAELEALLNEDSCQSQEELARSLGVTQQAISKRHKDMGIIQNQGNWMPYELKPKDVERRLFACEQLLERQRRKGFLHRIVTGDEKW
;
A
#
# COMPACT_ATOMS: atom_id res chain seq x y z
N LEU A 1 1.44 -0.99 30.54
CA LEU A 1 0.78 -0.12 31.55
C LEU A 1 -0.74 -0.14 31.46
N ARG A 2 -1.35 0.04 30.29
CA ARG A 2 -2.83 0.01 30.11
C ARG A 2 -3.47 -1.34 30.45
N GLU A 3 -2.84 -2.46 30.11
CA GLU A 3 -3.28 -3.82 30.51
C GLU A 3 -3.29 -4.01 32.04
N VAL A 4 -2.31 -3.42 32.72
CA VAL A 4 -2.23 -3.45 34.20
C VAL A 4 -3.39 -2.66 34.82
N LEU A 5 -3.85 -1.59 34.17
CA LEU A 5 -5.04 -0.86 34.60
C LEU A 5 -6.32 -1.69 34.43
N ILE A 6 -6.42 -2.44 33.34
CA ILE A 6 -7.54 -3.37 33.11
C ILE A 6 -7.56 -4.43 34.22
N PHE A 7 -6.40 -4.97 34.58
CA PHE A 7 -6.26 -5.91 35.69
C PHE A 7 -6.76 -5.30 37.01
N TYR A 8 -6.31 -4.10 37.38
CA TYR A 8 -6.78 -3.43 38.60
C TYR A 8 -8.28 -3.09 38.58
N PHE A 9 -8.82 -2.75 37.42
CA PHE A 9 -10.25 -2.52 37.24
C PHE A 9 -11.07 -3.80 37.50
N HIS A 10 -10.62 -4.94 36.99
CA HIS A 10 -11.26 -6.24 37.24
C HIS A 10 -11.15 -6.68 38.71
N MET A 11 -10.06 -6.33 39.38
CA MET A 11 -9.89 -6.50 40.83
C MET A 11 -10.75 -5.55 41.68
N LYS A 12 -11.65 -4.76 41.06
CA LYS A 12 -12.53 -3.79 41.73
C LYS A 12 -11.78 -2.72 42.53
N LYS A 13 -10.54 -2.40 42.12
CA LYS A 13 -9.80 -1.26 42.67
C LYS A 13 -10.33 0.05 42.08
N SER A 14 -10.15 1.13 42.80
CA SER A 14 -10.40 2.49 42.30
C SER A 14 -9.22 3.00 41.47
N ALA A 15 -9.45 4.01 40.62
CA ALA A 15 -8.38 4.63 39.82
C ALA A 15 -7.25 5.23 40.69
N ALA A 16 -7.61 5.76 41.87
CA ALA A 16 -6.64 6.31 42.81
C ALA A 16 -5.78 5.22 43.47
N GLU A 17 -6.38 4.08 43.84
CA GLU A 17 -5.62 2.93 44.35
C GLU A 17 -4.71 2.34 43.27
N ALA A 18 -5.21 2.18 42.04
CA ALA A 18 -4.41 1.72 40.92
C ALA A 18 -3.23 2.66 40.64
N HIS A 19 -3.44 3.98 40.69
CA HIS A 19 -2.35 4.94 40.57
C HIS A 19 -1.32 4.81 41.72
N ARG A 20 -1.75 4.72 42.98
CA ARG A 20 -0.82 4.51 44.11
C ARG A 20 -0.01 3.22 43.96
N MET A 21 -0.64 2.13 43.54
CA MET A 21 0.05 0.86 43.29
C MET A 21 1.05 1.00 42.14
N LEU A 22 0.70 1.70 41.06
CA LEU A 22 1.61 1.96 39.95
C LEU A 22 2.77 2.87 40.35
N SER A 23 2.52 3.94 41.07
CA SER A 23 3.56 4.86 41.55
C SER A 23 4.52 4.17 42.54
N ASN A 24 4.02 3.26 43.38
CA ASN A 24 4.88 2.47 44.27
C ASN A 24 5.77 1.49 43.50
N THR A 25 5.28 0.90 42.40
CA THR A 25 6.04 -0.09 41.63
C THR A 25 6.99 0.55 40.61
N TYR A 26 6.57 1.64 39.97
CA TYR A 26 7.25 2.26 38.82
C TYR A 26 7.82 3.66 39.10
N GLY A 27 7.58 4.22 40.29
CA GLY A 27 8.11 5.52 40.69
C GLY A 27 7.68 6.65 39.74
N GLU A 28 8.64 7.47 39.33
CA GLU A 28 8.42 8.60 38.41
C GLU A 28 8.02 8.17 36.99
N ALA A 29 8.28 6.92 36.60
CA ALA A 29 7.85 6.37 35.31
C ALA A 29 6.37 5.94 35.29
N ALA A 30 5.66 6.07 36.41
CA ALA A 30 4.24 5.76 36.50
C ALA A 30 3.38 6.79 35.74
N ILE A 31 2.26 6.33 35.18
CA ILE A 31 1.29 7.22 34.55
C ILE A 31 0.62 8.13 35.59
N SER A 32 0.26 9.34 35.16
CA SER A 32 -0.42 10.31 36.02
C SER A 32 -1.77 9.79 36.54
N GLU A 33 -2.18 10.26 37.72
CA GLU A 33 -3.50 9.91 38.28
C GLU A 33 -4.64 10.29 37.33
N ARG A 34 -4.51 11.42 36.62
CA ARG A 34 -5.47 11.87 35.61
C ARG A 34 -5.64 10.84 34.50
N THR A 35 -4.53 10.36 33.94
CA THR A 35 -4.53 9.32 32.90
C THR A 35 -5.16 8.02 33.43
N CYS A 36 -4.86 7.63 34.67
CA CYS A 36 -5.52 6.51 35.35
C CYS A 36 -7.05 6.66 35.38
N ARG A 37 -7.54 7.84 35.80
CA ARG A 37 -8.99 8.11 35.87
C ARG A 37 -9.66 8.09 34.50
N GLU A 38 -9.02 8.66 33.48
CA GLU A 38 -9.53 8.66 32.09
C GLU A 38 -9.68 7.23 31.55
N TRP A 39 -8.70 6.35 31.79
CA TRP A 39 -8.78 4.93 31.43
C TRP A 39 -9.87 4.18 32.20
N PHE A 40 -9.97 4.40 33.51
CA PHE A 40 -11.01 3.78 34.33
C PHE A 40 -12.42 4.21 33.89
N GLN A 41 -12.58 5.45 33.42
CA GLN A 41 -13.84 5.92 32.86
C GLN A 41 -14.16 5.21 31.54
N ARG A 42 -13.17 4.96 30.67
CA ARG A 42 -13.34 4.15 29.46
C ARG A 42 -13.77 2.72 29.76
N PHE A 43 -13.13 2.07 30.74
CA PHE A 43 -13.48 0.71 31.15
C PHE A 43 -14.91 0.62 31.72
N LYS A 44 -15.36 1.64 32.46
CA LYS A 44 -16.77 1.73 32.90
C LYS A 44 -17.75 1.83 31.75
N ASN A 45 -17.34 2.44 30.63
CA ASN A 45 -18.13 2.52 29.41
C ASN A 45 -18.02 1.25 28.54
N GLY A 46 -17.32 0.21 29.01
CA GLY A 46 -17.13 -1.05 28.28
C GLY A 46 -16.05 -1.02 27.20
N ASP A 47 -15.28 0.06 27.09
CA ASP A 47 -14.18 0.17 26.12
C ASP A 47 -12.86 -0.33 26.74
N PHE A 48 -12.49 -1.57 26.44
CA PHE A 48 -11.27 -2.23 26.90
C PHE A 48 -10.17 -2.26 25.84
N HIS A 49 -10.30 -1.54 24.72
CA HIS A 49 -9.24 -1.50 23.72
C HIS A 49 -8.00 -0.78 24.28
N VAL A 50 -6.90 -1.52 24.32
CA VAL A 50 -5.61 -1.08 24.89
C VAL A 50 -4.83 -0.21 23.89
N GLU A 51 -5.04 -0.45 22.60
CA GLU A 51 -4.40 0.29 21.52
C GLU A 51 -4.92 1.73 21.47
N ASP A 52 -4.03 2.66 21.12
CA ASP A 52 -4.50 3.99 20.74
C ASP A 52 -5.40 3.84 19.52
N ARG A 53 -6.64 4.33 19.64
CA ARG A 53 -7.48 4.53 18.46
C ARG A 53 -6.62 5.27 17.46
N HIS A 54 -6.54 4.75 16.22
CA HIS A 54 -5.86 5.45 15.15
C HIS A 54 -6.32 6.90 15.20
N SER A 55 -5.41 7.79 15.60
CA SER A 55 -5.63 9.22 15.55
C SER A 55 -6.01 9.48 14.10
N GLY A 56 -7.28 9.80 13.85
CA GLY A 56 -7.83 9.97 12.51
C GLY A 56 -6.81 10.77 11.73
N GLY A 57 -6.12 10.08 10.82
CA GLY A 57 -5.01 10.67 10.10
C GLY A 57 -5.53 11.90 9.37
N ARG A 58 -4.63 12.82 9.04
CA ARG A 58 -4.96 13.95 8.16
C ARG A 58 -5.74 13.41 6.95
N GLU A 59 -6.91 14.00 6.69
CA GLU A 59 -7.78 13.62 5.58
C GLU A 59 -6.98 13.53 4.28
N LYS A 60 -7.30 12.52 3.46
CA LYS A 60 -6.65 12.34 2.17
C LYS A 60 -6.93 13.60 1.33
N ILE A 61 -5.87 14.24 0.81
CA ILE A 61 -6.00 15.47 0.00
C ILE A 61 -6.62 15.16 -1.37
N PHE A 62 -6.47 13.91 -1.84
CA PHE A 62 -7.09 13.36 -3.05
C PHE A 62 -7.32 11.86 -2.85
N GLU A 63 -8.27 11.28 -3.61
CA GLU A 63 -8.59 9.87 -3.56
C GLU A 63 -7.63 9.03 -4.42
N ASP A 64 -7.31 7.82 -3.96
CA ASP A 64 -6.37 6.94 -4.68
C ASP A 64 -6.86 6.64 -6.12
N ALA A 65 -8.19 6.58 -6.31
CA ALA A 65 -8.83 6.39 -7.61
C ALA A 65 -8.56 7.54 -8.62
N GLU A 66 -8.39 8.78 -8.14
CA GLU A 66 -8.08 9.91 -9.01
C GLU A 66 -6.66 9.80 -9.56
N LEU A 67 -5.72 9.35 -8.73
CA LEU A 67 -4.35 9.11 -9.14
C LEU A 67 -4.24 7.90 -10.08
N GLU A 68 -5.00 6.83 -9.84
CA GLU A 68 -5.08 5.70 -10.75
C GLU A 68 -5.64 6.08 -12.12
N ALA A 69 -6.66 6.94 -12.17
CA ALA A 69 -7.22 7.41 -13.44
C ALA A 69 -6.17 8.13 -14.29
N LEU A 70 -5.36 9.01 -13.69
CA LEU A 70 -4.28 9.72 -14.38
C LEU A 70 -3.20 8.76 -14.91
N LEU A 71 -2.80 7.78 -14.09
CA LEU A 71 -1.80 6.78 -14.49
C LEU A 71 -2.30 5.82 -15.57
N ASN A 72 -3.60 5.55 -15.63
CA ASN A 72 -4.21 4.75 -16.69
C ASN A 72 -4.30 5.49 -18.02
N GLU A 73 -4.42 6.82 -17.98
CA GLU A 73 -4.39 7.66 -19.18
C GLU A 73 -2.96 7.77 -19.74
N ASP A 74 -1.99 8.06 -18.88
CA ASP A 74 -0.57 8.09 -19.24
C ASP A 74 0.31 7.61 -18.09
N SER A 75 0.80 6.38 -18.24
CA SER A 75 1.70 5.74 -17.26
C SER A 75 3.09 6.38 -17.15
N CYS A 76 3.47 7.26 -18.09
CA CYS A 76 4.79 7.88 -18.15
C CYS A 76 4.87 9.25 -17.46
N GLN A 77 3.78 9.73 -16.86
CA GLN A 77 3.72 11.03 -16.21
C GLN A 77 4.71 11.15 -15.04
N SER A 78 5.32 12.32 -14.91
CA SER A 78 6.17 12.65 -13.78
C SER A 78 5.34 12.94 -12.52
N GLN A 79 5.95 12.77 -11.35
CA GLN A 79 5.31 13.11 -10.07
C GLN A 79 4.96 14.60 -9.97
N GLU A 80 5.67 15.48 -10.68
CA GLU A 80 5.38 16.91 -10.71
C GLU A 80 4.15 17.24 -11.56
N GLU A 81 3.98 16.56 -12.69
CA GLU A 81 2.78 16.71 -13.52
C GLU A 81 1.54 16.20 -12.79
N LEU A 82 1.63 15.03 -12.16
CA LEU A 82 0.57 14.47 -11.32
C LEU A 82 0.23 15.41 -10.16
N ALA A 83 1.25 15.99 -9.52
CA ALA A 83 1.07 16.96 -8.44
C ALA A 83 0.34 18.22 -8.91
N ARG A 84 0.70 18.72 -10.11
CA ARG A 84 0.04 19.88 -10.73
C ARG A 84 -1.42 19.59 -11.07
N SER A 85 -1.71 18.41 -11.64
CA SER A 85 -3.06 17.98 -11.99
C SER A 85 -3.96 17.82 -10.76
N LEU A 86 -3.41 17.27 -9.67
CA LEU A 86 -4.14 17.02 -8.42
C LEU A 86 -4.09 18.21 -7.43
N GLY A 87 -3.41 19.31 -7.78
CA GLY A 87 -3.28 20.48 -6.91
C GLY A 87 -2.53 20.21 -5.59
N VAL A 88 -1.64 19.21 -5.58
CA VAL A 88 -0.91 18.79 -4.38
C VAL A 88 0.60 19.01 -4.53
N THR A 89 1.35 18.75 -3.47
CA THR A 89 2.81 18.76 -3.54
C THR A 89 3.34 17.46 -4.15
N GLN A 90 4.47 17.52 -4.83
CA GLN A 90 5.17 16.34 -5.36
C GLN A 90 5.48 15.30 -4.27
N GLN A 91 5.74 15.76 -3.04
CA GLN A 91 5.94 14.86 -1.88
C GLN A 91 4.69 14.06 -1.52
N ALA A 92 3.49 14.65 -1.67
CA ALA A 92 2.24 13.94 -1.43
C ALA A 92 2.05 12.80 -2.44
N ILE A 93 2.35 13.05 -3.73
CA ILE A 93 2.35 12.02 -4.78
C ILE A 93 3.39 10.92 -4.48
N SER A 94 4.62 11.30 -4.13
CA SER A 94 5.69 10.35 -3.82
C SER A 94 5.33 9.44 -2.64
N LYS A 95 4.74 9.99 -1.59
CA LYS A 95 4.25 9.20 -0.44
C LYS A 95 3.12 8.25 -0.87
N ARG A 96 2.17 8.75 -1.66
CA ARG A 96 1.03 7.95 -2.14
C ARG A 96 1.45 6.81 -3.05
N HIS A 97 2.38 7.03 -3.97
CA HIS A 97 2.95 5.95 -4.78
C HIS A 97 3.53 4.83 -3.92
N LYS A 98 4.24 5.17 -2.82
CA LYS A 98 4.76 4.18 -1.88
C LYS A 98 3.64 3.44 -1.15
N ASP A 99 2.64 4.17 -0.66
CA ASP A 99 1.50 3.58 0.05
C ASP A 99 0.68 2.64 -0.86
N MET A 100 0.59 2.94 -2.16
CA MET A 100 -0.10 2.14 -3.19
C MET A 100 0.79 1.05 -3.81
N GLY A 101 2.08 0.98 -3.48
CA GLY A 101 3.02 0.02 -4.07
C GLY A 101 3.36 0.27 -5.54
N ILE A 102 3.18 1.49 -6.04
CA ILE A 102 3.52 1.90 -7.40
C ILE A 102 5.04 2.09 -7.49
N ILE A 103 5.66 1.45 -8.47
CA ILE A 103 7.10 1.51 -8.73
C ILE A 103 7.33 2.04 -10.14
N GLN A 104 8.27 2.98 -10.27
CA GLN A 104 8.67 3.50 -11.58
C GLN A 104 9.61 2.49 -12.26
N ASN A 105 9.18 1.97 -13.40
CA ASN A 105 10.00 1.12 -14.26
C ASN A 105 10.31 1.85 -15.57
N GLN A 106 11.46 1.54 -16.17
CA GLN A 106 11.78 2.03 -17.50
C GLN A 106 11.01 1.23 -18.56
N GLY A 107 10.63 1.91 -19.65
CA GLY A 107 10.01 1.26 -20.80
C GLY A 107 10.96 0.29 -21.48
N ASN A 108 10.39 -0.74 -22.12
CA ASN A 108 11.17 -1.69 -22.92
C ASN A 108 11.57 -1.06 -24.25
N TRP A 109 12.81 -1.27 -24.67
CA TRP A 109 13.26 -0.83 -25.98
C TRP A 109 12.69 -1.73 -27.07
N MET A 110 11.98 -1.13 -28.02
CA MET A 110 11.41 -1.81 -29.18
C MET A 110 12.27 -1.52 -30.42
N PRO A 111 12.81 -2.54 -31.12
CA PRO A 111 13.74 -2.34 -32.24
C PRO A 111 13.14 -1.61 -33.46
N TYR A 112 11.82 -1.66 -33.62
CA TYR A 112 11.12 -1.02 -34.73
C TYR A 112 9.68 -0.68 -34.34
N GLU A 113 9.18 0.39 -34.95
CA GLU A 113 7.76 0.76 -34.91
C GLU A 113 7.00 -0.06 -35.96
N LEU A 114 6.10 -0.93 -35.50
CA LEU A 114 5.30 -1.77 -36.40
C LEU A 114 4.13 -0.99 -36.98
N LYS A 115 3.95 -1.06 -38.30
CA LYS A 115 2.73 -0.54 -38.94
C LYS A 115 1.57 -1.51 -38.69
N PRO A 116 0.30 -1.06 -38.71
CA PRO A 116 -0.85 -1.93 -38.50
C PRO A 116 -0.87 -3.18 -39.40
N LYS A 117 -0.48 -3.04 -40.67
CA LYS A 117 -0.36 -4.15 -41.61
C LYS A 117 0.69 -5.19 -41.19
N ASP A 118 1.81 -4.75 -40.62
CA ASP A 118 2.87 -5.65 -40.16
C ASP A 118 2.42 -6.38 -38.88
N VAL A 119 1.66 -5.71 -38.01
CA VAL A 119 1.03 -6.35 -36.83
C VAL A 119 0.08 -7.46 -37.27
N GLU A 120 -0.82 -7.18 -38.20
CA GLU A 120 -1.79 -8.15 -38.70
C GLU A 120 -1.09 -9.36 -39.36
N ARG A 121 -0.10 -9.11 -40.22
CA ARG A 121 0.69 -10.17 -40.85
C ARG A 121 1.40 -11.05 -39.83
N ARG A 122 1.98 -10.45 -38.78
CA ARG A 122 2.66 -11.18 -37.71
C ARG A 122 1.67 -12.00 -36.88
N LEU A 123 0.54 -11.41 -36.50
CA LEU A 123 -0.50 -12.10 -35.73
C LEU A 123 -1.00 -13.33 -36.50
N PHE A 124 -1.37 -13.15 -37.77
CA PHE A 124 -1.83 -14.23 -38.63
C PHE A 124 -0.77 -15.36 -38.76
N ALA A 125 0.49 -15.01 -39.01
CA ALA A 125 1.57 -15.99 -39.09
C ALA A 125 1.73 -16.79 -37.78
N CYS A 126 1.67 -16.09 -36.63
CA CYS A 126 1.75 -16.72 -35.32
C CYS A 126 0.55 -17.66 -35.05
N GLU A 127 -0.67 -17.26 -35.38
CA GLU A 127 -1.87 -18.08 -35.23
C GLU A 127 -1.77 -19.38 -36.04
N GLN A 128 -1.36 -19.27 -37.31
CA GLN A 128 -1.18 -20.43 -38.19
C GLN A 128 -0.11 -21.40 -37.67
N LEU A 129 1.02 -20.87 -37.19
CA LEU A 129 2.08 -21.69 -36.59
C LEU A 129 1.64 -22.33 -35.28
N LEU A 130 0.90 -21.61 -34.44
CA LEU A 130 0.38 -22.11 -33.17
C LEU A 130 -0.65 -23.23 -33.40
N GLU A 131 -1.56 -23.07 -34.36
CA GLU A 131 -2.53 -24.09 -34.71
C GLU A 131 -1.84 -25.36 -35.23
N ARG A 132 -0.86 -25.19 -36.12
CA ARG A 132 -0.05 -26.30 -36.63
C ARG A 132 0.66 -27.04 -35.50
N GLN A 133 1.25 -26.30 -34.55
CA GLN A 133 1.94 -26.87 -33.39
C GLN A 133 0.99 -27.67 -32.49
N ARG A 134 -0.23 -27.16 -32.25
CA ARG A 134 -1.27 -27.83 -31.46
C ARG A 134 -1.74 -29.13 -32.12
N ARG A 135 -1.90 -29.14 -33.45
CA ARG A 135 -2.33 -30.33 -34.20
C ARG A 135 -1.25 -31.41 -34.20
N LYS A 136 -0.01 -31.02 -34.50
CA LYS A 136 1.14 -31.93 -34.46
C LYS A 136 2.42 -31.14 -34.19
N GLY A 137 3.03 -31.42 -33.04
CA GLY A 137 4.27 -30.78 -32.63
C GLY A 137 5.34 -30.90 -33.71
N PHE A 138 5.84 -29.78 -34.23
CA PHE A 138 6.78 -29.74 -35.34
C PHE A 138 8.11 -29.06 -34.99
N LEU A 139 8.24 -28.48 -33.78
CA LEU A 139 9.46 -27.80 -33.33
C LEU A 139 10.72 -28.67 -33.44
N HIS A 140 10.62 -29.98 -33.19
CA HIS A 140 11.74 -30.93 -33.30
C HIS A 140 12.31 -31.08 -34.72
N ARG A 141 11.66 -30.49 -35.73
CA ARG A 141 12.08 -30.53 -37.14
C ARG A 141 12.59 -29.18 -37.65
N ILE A 142 12.55 -28.14 -36.82
CA ILE A 142 12.95 -26.79 -37.22
C ILE A 142 14.47 -26.69 -37.12
N VAL A 143 15.08 -26.14 -38.16
CA VAL A 143 16.46 -25.66 -38.17
C VAL A 143 16.40 -24.17 -38.48
N THR A 144 17.02 -23.34 -37.64
CA THR A 144 17.08 -21.88 -37.80
C THR A 144 18.52 -21.42 -37.98
N GLY A 145 18.74 -20.37 -38.76
CA GLY A 145 20.02 -19.67 -38.86
C GLY A 145 19.77 -18.17 -38.92
N ASP A 146 20.68 -17.40 -38.32
CA ASP A 146 20.71 -15.93 -38.38
C ASP A 146 22.18 -15.48 -38.40
N GLU A 147 22.47 -14.39 -39.09
CA GLU A 147 23.82 -13.84 -39.18
C GLU A 147 23.97 -12.69 -38.19
N LYS A 148 25.00 -12.78 -37.33
CA LYS A 148 25.32 -11.73 -36.37
C LYS A 148 26.79 -11.33 -36.54
N TRP A 149 27.03 -10.03 -36.56
CA TRP A 149 28.35 -9.42 -36.58
C TRP A 149 29.10 -9.61 -35.26
#